data_AF-A0A7W4C7M8-F1
#
_entry.id   AF-A0A7W4C7M8-F1
#
_cell.length_a   1.000
_cell.length_b   1.000
_cell.length_c   1.000
_cell.angle_alpha   90.00
_cell.angle_beta   90.00
_cell.angle_gamma   90.00
#
_symmetry.space_group_name_H-M   'P 1'
#
loop_
_entity.id
_entity.type
_entity.pdbx_description
1 polymer ?
#
loop_
_entity_poly.entity_id
_entity_poly.type
_entity_poly.pdbx_seq_one_letter_code
_entity_poly.pdbx_strand_id
1 'polypeptide(L)'
;MLLNKLGEFLALGQEAGAGFDDNLIQKLHHAMTTIESGKLKIALIGGFSEGKTSIAAAWMEKLDVDTMHISHLESSDTVKTYQLDDCELIDTPGLFGFKEKLNATSTQIEKFKDITKQYVSEAHLVLYVMNSTNPIKESHHEDLKWLFRDLNLLPRTVFVLSRFDEIADVEDDWDYRENLKIKQQNVQQRLSESIGLTAEEQASLAVVAVAANPFDMGTDYWLANPEKFKTLSHIDTLQQATFEKVQVNGGLMS
;
A
#
# COMPACT_ATOMS: atom_id res chain seq x y z
N MET A 1 -19.49 16.48 12.26
CA MET A 1 -19.72 17.67 13.11
C MET A 1 -18.47 18.55 13.28
N LEU A 2 -17.30 18.01 13.61
CA LEU A 2 -16.08 18.83 13.80
C LEU A 2 -15.50 19.38 12.48
N LEU A 3 -15.42 18.55 11.43
CA LEU A 3 -14.92 18.98 10.12
C LEU A 3 -15.79 20.06 9.47
N ASN A 4 -17.12 19.94 9.55
CA ASN A 4 -18.02 20.97 9.02
C ASN A 4 -17.80 22.32 9.73
N LYS A 5 -17.63 22.31 11.05
CA LYS A 5 -17.29 23.52 11.82
C LYS A 5 -15.93 24.10 11.42
N LEU A 6 -14.94 23.25 11.13
CA LEU A 6 -13.64 23.68 10.63
C LEU A 6 -13.74 24.27 9.22
N GLY A 7 -14.56 23.69 8.35
CA GLY A 7 -14.85 24.22 7.02
C GLY A 7 -15.54 25.58 7.07
N GLU A 8 -16.56 25.73 7.92
CA GLU A 8 -17.21 27.01 8.18
C GLU A 8 -16.22 28.06 8.72
N PHE A 9 -15.33 27.67 9.63
CA PHE A 9 -14.30 28.55 10.18
C PHE A 9 -13.27 29.01 9.12
N LEU A 10 -12.83 28.12 8.24
CA LEU A 10 -11.90 28.47 7.16
C LEU A 10 -12.57 29.37 6.10
N ALA A 11 -13.85 29.13 5.78
CA ALA A 11 -14.61 30.00 4.89
C ALA A 11 -14.74 31.42 5.47
N LEU A 12 -15.09 31.53 6.76
CA LEU A 12 -15.09 32.81 7.50
C LEU A 12 -13.72 33.50 7.48
N GLY A 13 -12.64 32.73 7.61
CA GLY A 13 -11.27 33.25 7.51
C GLY A 13 -10.95 33.81 6.12
N GLN A 14 -11.38 33.14 5.04
CA GLN A 14 -11.17 33.64 3.67
C GLN A 14 -11.96 34.93 3.42
N GLU A 15 -13.22 35.00 3.87
CA GLU A 15 -14.03 36.22 3.79
C GLU A 15 -13.39 37.39 4.56
N ALA A 16 -12.71 37.09 5.66
CA ALA A 16 -11.96 38.06 6.46
C ALA A 16 -10.57 38.42 5.88
N GLY A 17 -10.17 37.86 4.73
CA GLY A 17 -8.92 38.16 4.04
C GLY A 17 -7.71 37.33 4.50
N ALA A 18 -7.92 36.24 5.24
CA ALA A 18 -6.85 35.29 5.55
C ALA A 18 -6.48 34.47 4.30
N GLY A 19 -5.19 34.45 3.97
CA GLY A 19 -4.65 33.59 2.93
C GLY A 19 -4.39 32.19 3.48
N PHE A 20 -5.11 31.20 2.98
CA PHE A 20 -4.84 29.79 3.26
C PHE A 20 -4.23 29.13 2.03
N ASP A 21 -3.42 28.10 2.26
CA ASP A 21 -2.89 27.26 1.19
C ASP A 21 -4.04 26.48 0.52
N ASP A 22 -4.13 26.54 -0.81
CA ASP A 22 -5.12 25.79 -1.60
C ASP A 22 -5.06 24.28 -1.32
N ASN A 23 -3.88 23.76 -0.99
CA ASN A 23 -3.68 22.36 -0.62
C ASN A 23 -4.39 22.00 0.70
N LEU A 24 -4.45 22.94 1.66
CA LEU A 24 -5.16 22.76 2.92
C LEU A 24 -6.68 22.70 2.68
N ILE A 25 -7.19 23.58 1.83
CA ILE A 25 -8.61 23.64 1.47
C ILE A 25 -9.02 22.38 0.70
N GLN A 26 -8.20 21.95 -0.26
CA GLN A 26 -8.44 20.69 -0.99
C GLN A 26 -8.46 19.48 -0.06
N LYS A 27 -7.50 19.36 0.88
CA LYS A 27 -7.48 18.28 1.88
C LYS A 27 -8.74 18.28 2.76
N LEU A 28 -9.22 19.45 3.16
CA LEU A 28 -10.42 19.57 3.98
C LEU A 28 -11.68 19.14 3.20
N HIS A 29 -11.85 19.65 1.96
CA HIS A 29 -12.94 19.23 1.08
C HIS A 29 -12.90 17.72 0.84
N HIS A 30 -11.71 17.17 0.58
CA HIS A 30 -11.54 15.75 0.36
C HIS A 30 -11.93 14.92 1.58
N ALA A 31 -11.49 15.34 2.76
CA ALA A 31 -11.87 14.69 4.02
C ALA A 31 -13.38 14.75 4.27
N MET A 32 -14.06 15.85 3.91
CA MET A 32 -15.53 15.95 3.99
C MET A 32 -16.21 14.98 3.01
N THR A 33 -15.79 14.94 1.75
CA THR A 33 -16.36 14.01 0.74
C THR A 33 -16.08 12.54 1.06
N THR A 34 -14.97 12.24 1.72
CA THR A 34 -14.60 10.87 2.06
C THR A 34 -15.40 10.35 3.25
N ILE A 35 -15.77 11.24 4.19
CA ILE A 35 -16.76 10.95 5.23
C ILE A 35 -18.16 10.73 4.62
N GLU A 36 -18.51 11.46 3.55
CA GLU A 36 -19.79 11.31 2.86
C GLU A 36 -19.87 10.05 1.98
N SER A 37 -18.77 9.63 1.35
CA SER A 37 -18.73 8.39 0.56
C SER A 37 -18.58 7.13 1.42
N GLY A 38 -17.98 7.25 2.62
CA GLY A 38 -17.79 6.17 3.57
C GLY A 38 -16.77 5.09 3.15
N LYS A 39 -16.11 5.23 2.00
CA LYS A 39 -15.20 4.21 1.46
C LYS A 39 -13.75 4.40 1.89
N LEU A 40 -13.13 3.33 2.35
CA LEU A 40 -11.72 3.31 2.72
C LEU A 40 -10.81 3.34 1.48
N LYS A 41 -10.18 4.47 1.19
CA LYS A 41 -9.08 4.57 0.22
C LYS A 41 -7.78 3.92 0.72
N ILE A 42 -7.22 3.00 -0.06
CA ILE A 42 -5.97 2.28 0.22
C ILE A 42 -5.03 2.45 -0.98
N ALA A 43 -3.84 3.00 -0.76
CA ALA A 43 -2.81 3.13 -1.80
C ALA A 43 -1.80 1.98 -1.74
N LEU A 44 -1.60 1.28 -2.86
CA LEU A 44 -0.53 0.30 -3.02
C LEU A 44 0.68 1.01 -3.62
N ILE A 45 1.76 1.09 -2.84
CA ILE A 45 3.02 1.70 -3.26
C ILE A 45 4.18 0.70 -3.10
N GLY A 46 5.28 0.96 -3.77
CA GLY A 46 6.46 0.07 -3.77
C GLY A 46 7.25 0.22 -5.05
N GLY A 47 8.31 -0.56 -5.17
CA GLY A 47 9.16 -0.64 -6.33
C GLY A 47 8.47 -1.21 -7.56
N PHE A 48 9.16 -1.11 -8.67
CA PHE A 48 8.72 -1.66 -9.94
C PHE A 48 8.82 -3.20 -9.94
N SER A 49 7.79 -3.88 -10.44
CA SER A 49 7.67 -5.35 -10.45
C SER A 49 7.75 -6.02 -9.07
N GLU A 50 7.19 -5.39 -8.04
CA GLU A 50 7.04 -6.00 -6.70
C GLU A 50 5.66 -6.63 -6.50
N GLY A 51 4.86 -6.80 -7.56
CA GLY A 51 3.56 -7.48 -7.46
C GLY A 51 2.38 -6.65 -6.94
N LYS A 52 2.46 -5.31 -6.95
CA LYS A 52 1.35 -4.41 -6.55
C LYS A 52 0.04 -4.73 -7.27
N THR A 53 0.08 -4.79 -8.60
CA THR A 53 -1.10 -5.08 -9.42
C THR A 53 -1.66 -6.47 -9.16
N SER A 54 -0.81 -7.47 -8.97
CA SER A 54 -1.24 -8.83 -8.61
C SER A 54 -1.93 -8.85 -7.25
N ILE A 55 -1.40 -8.14 -6.26
CA ILE A 55 -2.01 -8.01 -4.93
C ILE A 55 -3.36 -7.28 -5.02
N ALA A 56 -3.45 -6.19 -5.80
CA ALA A 56 -4.72 -5.50 -6.01
C ALA A 56 -5.77 -6.44 -6.61
N ALA A 57 -5.41 -7.23 -7.63
CA ALA A 57 -6.30 -8.21 -8.23
C ALA A 57 -6.70 -9.33 -7.26
N ALA A 58 -5.73 -9.88 -6.52
CA ALA A 58 -5.97 -10.91 -5.50
C ALA A 58 -6.91 -10.42 -4.40
N TRP A 59 -6.71 -9.18 -3.93
CA TRP A 59 -7.54 -8.57 -2.90
C TRP A 59 -9.00 -8.49 -3.29
N MET A 60 -9.27 -8.15 -4.56
CA MET A 60 -10.64 -7.86 -5.00
C MET A 60 -11.59 -9.05 -4.82
N GLU A 61 -11.09 -10.28 -4.65
CA GLU A 61 -11.81 -11.57 -4.49
C GLU A 61 -12.94 -11.84 -5.50
N LYS A 62 -13.24 -10.89 -6.38
CA LYS A 62 -13.96 -11.05 -7.63
C LYS A 62 -12.93 -11.44 -8.67
N LEU A 63 -12.72 -12.75 -8.67
CA LEU A 63 -12.36 -13.59 -9.80
C LEU A 63 -13.34 -13.34 -10.98
N ASP A 64 -13.40 -12.09 -11.47
CA ASP A 64 -14.25 -11.67 -12.58
C ASP A 64 -13.40 -11.66 -13.85
N VAL A 65 -13.77 -12.54 -14.78
CA VAL A 65 -13.04 -12.91 -16.00
C VAL A 65 -12.71 -11.68 -16.84
N ASP A 66 -13.56 -10.65 -16.80
CA ASP A 66 -13.42 -9.43 -17.60
C ASP A 66 -12.36 -8.45 -17.04
N THR A 67 -12.10 -8.49 -15.72
CA THR A 67 -11.14 -7.58 -15.06
C THR A 67 -9.73 -8.16 -14.96
N MET A 68 -9.60 -9.48 -15.16
CA MET A 68 -8.35 -10.22 -14.90
C MET A 68 -7.44 -10.36 -16.13
N HIS A 69 -7.73 -9.65 -17.24
CA HIS A 69 -6.79 -9.41 -18.35
C HIS A 69 -5.63 -8.47 -17.96
N ILE A 70 -5.10 -8.64 -16.76
CA ILE A 70 -3.88 -7.95 -16.34
C ILE A 70 -2.74 -8.72 -16.98
N SER A 71 -2.34 -8.20 -18.13
CA SER A 71 -1.18 -8.66 -18.89
C SER A 71 0.01 -8.94 -17.99
N HIS A 72 0.76 -9.99 -18.34
CA HIS A 72 2.08 -10.35 -17.82
C HIS A 72 3.17 -9.25 -17.98
N LEU A 73 2.79 -7.99 -18.13
CA LEU A 73 3.67 -6.83 -18.14
C LEU A 73 3.55 -6.15 -16.78
N GLU A 74 4.43 -6.54 -15.85
CA GLU A 74 4.64 -5.96 -14.52
C GLU A 74 5.17 -4.53 -14.56
N SER A 75 4.45 -3.63 -15.26
CA SER A 75 4.83 -2.25 -15.52
C SER A 75 3.58 -1.37 -15.48
N SER A 76 3.09 -1.04 -14.29
CA SER A 76 2.07 0.01 -14.17
C SER A 76 2.75 1.38 -14.36
N ASP A 77 2.90 1.83 -15.60
CA ASP A 77 3.31 3.22 -15.89
C ASP A 77 2.15 4.22 -15.65
N THR A 78 1.01 3.73 -15.18
CA THR A 78 -0.23 4.47 -14.95
C THR A 78 -0.88 4.05 -13.64
N VAL A 79 -1.59 4.97 -13.02
CA VAL A 79 -2.37 4.69 -11.81
C VAL A 79 -3.64 3.96 -12.22
N LYS A 80 -3.98 2.89 -11.49
CA LYS A 80 -5.25 2.17 -11.63
C LYS A 80 -6.02 2.23 -10.32
N THR A 81 -7.34 2.37 -10.44
CA THR A 81 -8.23 2.48 -9.28
C THR A 81 -9.30 1.40 -9.38
N TYR A 82 -9.47 0.65 -8.31
CA TYR A 82 -10.42 -0.45 -8.21
C TYR A 82 -11.47 -0.11 -7.14
N GLN A 83 -12.74 -0.05 -7.56
CA GLN A 83 -13.86 0.26 -6.68
C GLN A 83 -14.41 -1.04 -6.09
N LEU A 84 -14.32 -1.18 -4.77
CA LEU A 84 -14.94 -2.25 -3.99
C LEU A 84 -16.11 -1.69 -3.18
N ASP A 85 -16.89 -2.57 -2.57
CA ASP A 85 -18.09 -2.16 -1.82
C ASP A 85 -17.71 -1.25 -0.63
N ASP A 86 -16.69 -1.64 0.14
CA ASP A 86 -16.27 -0.94 1.37
C ASP A 86 -14.98 -0.10 1.21
N CYS A 87 -14.23 -0.29 0.12
CA CYS A 87 -12.93 0.36 -0.07
C CYS A 87 -12.64 0.71 -1.54
N GLU A 88 -11.62 1.52 -1.73
CA GLU A 88 -11.06 1.89 -3.03
C GLU A 88 -9.56 1.56 -3.02
N LEU A 89 -9.13 0.64 -3.87
CA LEU A 89 -7.71 0.32 -4.02
C LEU A 89 -7.10 1.17 -5.12
N ILE A 90 -5.96 1.80 -4.83
CA ILE A 90 -5.23 2.67 -5.75
C ILE A 90 -3.87 2.02 -6.00
N ASP A 91 -3.72 1.36 -7.16
CA ASP A 91 -2.45 0.78 -7.61
C ASP A 91 -1.61 1.87 -8.29
N THR A 92 -0.54 2.29 -7.61
CA THR A 92 0.33 3.35 -8.12
C THR A 92 1.44 2.77 -8.99
N PRO A 93 2.03 3.60 -9.87
CA PRO A 93 3.29 3.24 -10.52
C PRO A 93 4.38 2.85 -9.51
N GLY A 94 5.37 2.08 -10.00
CA GLY A 94 6.58 1.81 -9.22
C GLY A 94 7.27 3.11 -8.80
N LEU A 95 7.83 3.15 -7.60
CA LEU A 95 8.54 4.33 -7.08
C LEU A 95 10.04 4.29 -7.36
N PHE A 96 10.62 3.09 -7.38
CA PHE A 96 12.06 2.86 -7.51
C PHE A 96 12.33 1.56 -8.29
N GLY A 97 13.60 1.29 -8.58
CA GLY A 97 14.02 0.20 -9.49
C GLY A 97 14.11 0.60 -10.97
N PHE A 98 13.80 1.85 -11.30
CA PHE A 98 13.79 2.38 -12.67
C PHE A 98 15.16 2.37 -13.38
N LYS A 99 16.23 2.70 -12.65
CA LYS A 99 17.59 2.74 -13.19
C LYS A 99 18.11 1.35 -13.57
N GLU A 100 17.62 0.30 -12.90
CA GLU A 100 18.01 -1.08 -13.15
C GLU A 100 17.27 -1.69 -14.36
N LYS A 101 16.04 -1.23 -14.65
CA LYS A 101 15.16 -1.86 -15.68
C LYS A 101 14.86 -1.01 -16.92
N LEU A 102 14.83 0.33 -16.84
CA LEU A 102 14.21 1.17 -17.87
C LEU A 102 15.01 2.41 -18.31
N ASN A 103 16.24 2.64 -17.80
CA ASN A 103 17.03 3.84 -18.10
C ASN A 103 16.24 5.15 -17.91
N ALA A 104 15.38 5.23 -16.87
CA ALA A 104 14.51 6.37 -16.68
C ALA A 104 15.28 7.67 -16.42
N THR A 105 14.75 8.79 -16.94
CA THR A 105 15.32 10.13 -16.73
C THR A 105 14.96 10.66 -15.34
N SER A 106 15.72 11.64 -14.85
CA SER A 106 15.42 12.32 -13.57
C SER A 106 13.99 12.89 -13.54
N THR A 107 13.53 13.45 -14.66
CA THR A 107 12.17 14.00 -14.81
C THR A 107 11.08 12.93 -14.68
N GLN A 108 11.31 11.70 -15.17
CA GLN A 108 10.34 10.61 -15.01
C GLN A 108 10.25 10.17 -13.54
N ILE A 109 11.39 10.09 -12.85
CA ILE A 109 11.43 9.74 -11.43
C ILE A 109 10.68 10.78 -10.59
N GLU A 110 10.89 12.06 -10.84
CA GLU A 110 10.16 13.15 -10.18
C GLU A 110 8.65 13.05 -10.42
N LYS A 111 8.23 12.81 -11.66
CA LYS A 111 6.82 12.61 -12.01
C LYS A 111 6.18 11.46 -11.22
N PHE A 112 6.87 10.34 -11.07
CA PHE A 112 6.33 9.20 -10.30
C PHE A 112 6.26 9.48 -8.81
N LYS A 113 7.22 10.24 -8.26
CA LYS A 113 7.15 10.72 -6.88
C LYS A 113 5.97 11.66 -6.66
N ASP A 114 5.73 12.59 -7.58
CA ASP A 114 4.59 13.52 -7.49
C ASP A 114 3.25 12.79 -7.58
N ILE A 115 3.12 11.86 -8.52
CA ILE A 115 1.93 10.99 -8.64
C ILE A 115 1.72 10.24 -7.32
N THR A 116 2.74 9.57 -6.82
CA THR A 116 2.59 8.79 -5.59
C THR A 116 2.23 9.67 -4.41
N LYS A 117 2.87 10.85 -4.27
CA LYS A 117 2.56 11.83 -3.24
C LYS A 117 1.10 12.27 -3.27
N GLN A 118 0.54 12.50 -4.46
CA GLN A 118 -0.87 12.85 -4.62
C GLN A 118 -1.76 11.74 -4.04
N TYR A 119 -1.58 10.50 -4.47
CA TYR A 119 -2.47 9.41 -4.06
C TYR A 119 -2.28 8.97 -2.61
N VAL A 120 -1.05 8.95 -2.07
CA VAL A 120 -0.85 8.65 -0.65
C VAL A 120 -1.40 9.76 0.25
N SER A 121 -1.47 11.01 -0.23
CA SER A 121 -2.06 12.10 0.56
C SER A 121 -3.57 11.95 0.75
N GLU A 122 -4.25 11.32 -0.21
CA GLU A 122 -5.69 11.06 -0.19
C GLU A 122 -6.03 9.70 0.43
N ALA A 123 -5.11 8.73 0.41
CA ALA A 123 -5.34 7.41 0.97
C ALA A 123 -5.42 7.45 2.49
N HIS A 124 -6.30 6.65 3.10
CA HIS A 124 -6.35 6.48 4.56
C HIS A 124 -5.28 5.52 5.06
N LEU A 125 -4.92 4.55 4.22
CA LEU A 125 -3.98 3.49 4.53
C LEU A 125 -3.08 3.24 3.33
N VAL A 126 -1.86 2.80 3.59
CA VAL A 126 -0.85 2.50 2.58
C VAL A 126 -0.45 1.03 2.69
N LEU A 127 -0.46 0.30 1.57
CA LEU A 127 0.17 -1.01 1.44
C LEU A 127 1.52 -0.80 0.78
N TYR A 128 2.60 -0.92 1.55
CA TYR A 128 3.96 -0.87 1.02
C TYR A 128 4.37 -2.27 0.61
N VAL A 129 4.24 -2.55 -0.68
CA VAL A 129 4.55 -3.84 -1.29
C VAL A 129 6.05 -3.94 -1.52
N MET A 130 6.63 -5.12 -1.22
CA MET A 130 8.05 -5.41 -1.34
C MET A 130 8.25 -6.81 -1.93
N ASN A 131 9.35 -7.04 -2.64
CA ASN A 131 9.76 -8.40 -3.03
C ASN A 131 10.33 -9.14 -1.81
N SER A 132 9.82 -10.34 -1.51
CA SER A 132 10.21 -11.08 -0.30
C SER A 132 11.66 -11.57 -0.29
N THR A 133 12.29 -11.75 -1.45
CA THR A 133 13.70 -12.18 -1.54
C THR A 133 14.63 -11.12 -0.97
N ASN A 134 14.40 -9.85 -1.31
CA ASN A 134 15.17 -8.72 -0.80
C ASN A 134 14.27 -7.50 -0.55
N PRO A 135 13.58 -7.45 0.61
CA PRO A 135 12.48 -6.51 0.84
C PRO A 135 12.91 -5.04 0.83
N ILE A 136 14.12 -4.74 1.30
CA ILE A 136 14.64 -3.38 1.42
C ILE A 136 16.10 -3.34 0.94
N LYS A 137 16.33 -2.62 -0.16
CA LYS A 137 17.66 -2.34 -0.70
C LYS A 137 18.21 -1.03 -0.12
N GLU A 138 19.54 -0.96 0.05
CA GLU A 138 20.22 0.26 0.49
C GLU A 138 19.97 1.45 -0.45
N SER A 139 19.88 1.18 -1.75
CA SER A 139 19.57 2.18 -2.78
C SER A 139 18.21 2.85 -2.60
N HIS A 140 17.29 2.27 -1.81
CA HIS A 140 15.96 2.82 -1.56
C HIS A 140 15.88 3.63 -0.25
N HIS A 141 16.97 3.76 0.52
CA HIS A 141 16.93 4.40 1.85
C HIS A 141 16.39 5.83 1.83
N GLU A 142 16.80 6.65 0.86
CA GLU A 142 16.32 8.03 0.74
C GLU A 142 14.83 8.09 0.38
N ASP A 143 14.35 7.15 -0.45
CA ASP A 143 12.93 7.04 -0.77
C ASP A 143 12.12 6.56 0.45
N LEU A 144 12.65 5.63 1.24
CA LEU A 144 12.03 5.18 2.48
C LEU A 144 11.92 6.30 3.51
N LYS A 145 12.98 7.12 3.67
CA LYS A 145 12.93 8.31 4.55
C LYS A 145 11.87 9.28 4.06
N TRP A 146 11.85 9.58 2.76
CA TRP A 146 10.84 10.45 2.18
C TRP A 146 9.41 9.95 2.44
N LEU A 147 9.14 8.66 2.20
CA LEU A 147 7.82 8.07 2.43
C LEU A 147 7.43 8.06 3.91
N PHE A 148 8.31 7.57 4.78
CA PHE A 148 7.92 7.23 6.15
C PHE A 148 8.22 8.33 7.17
N ARG A 149 9.14 9.25 6.87
CA ARG A 149 9.46 10.41 7.71
C ARG A 149 8.86 11.69 7.14
N ASP A 150 9.18 12.05 5.90
CA ASP A 150 8.74 13.33 5.34
C ASP A 150 7.22 13.35 5.07
N LEU A 151 6.69 12.27 4.51
CA LEU A 151 5.24 12.11 4.27
C LEU A 151 4.50 11.47 5.45
N ASN A 152 5.23 11.06 6.51
CA ASN A 152 4.68 10.46 7.74
C ASN A 152 3.70 9.30 7.47
N LEU A 153 4.03 8.40 6.54
CA LEU A 153 3.13 7.30 6.17
C LEU A 153 3.17 6.12 7.16
N LEU A 154 4.26 5.97 7.93
CA LEU A 154 4.54 4.80 8.77
C LEU A 154 3.37 4.37 9.68
N PRO A 155 2.68 5.27 10.41
CA PRO A 155 1.60 4.88 11.34
C PRO A 155 0.42 4.19 10.65
N ARG A 156 0.23 4.44 9.36
CA ARG A 156 -0.87 3.93 8.53
C ARG A 156 -0.37 3.04 7.39
N THR A 157 0.81 2.46 7.52
CA THR A 157 1.35 1.51 6.55
C THR A 157 1.22 0.07 7.03
N VAL A 158 0.77 -0.81 6.14
CA VAL A 158 1.00 -2.26 6.22
C VAL A 158 2.08 -2.61 5.20
N PHE A 159 3.14 -3.26 5.65
CA PHE A 159 4.24 -3.74 4.82
C PHE A 159 3.90 -5.13 4.31
N VAL A 160 3.98 -5.33 2.98
CA VAL A 160 3.51 -6.55 2.31
C VAL A 160 4.67 -7.22 1.61
N LEU A 161 5.08 -8.38 2.12
CA LEU A 161 6.04 -9.28 1.50
C LEU A 161 5.32 -10.07 0.39
N SER A 162 5.55 -9.67 -0.87
CA SER A 162 4.93 -10.28 -2.06
C SER A 162 5.68 -11.53 -2.52
N ARG A 163 4.98 -12.42 -3.24
CA ARG A 163 5.56 -13.66 -3.80
C ARG A 163 6.22 -14.52 -2.73
N PHE A 164 5.54 -14.69 -1.61
CA PHE A 164 6.13 -15.39 -0.47
C PHE A 164 6.35 -16.89 -0.72
N ASP A 165 5.71 -17.44 -1.74
CA ASP A 165 5.95 -18.76 -2.32
C ASP A 165 7.36 -18.92 -2.93
N GLU A 166 8.08 -17.83 -3.21
CA GLU A 166 9.51 -17.88 -3.56
C GLU A 166 10.42 -18.09 -2.33
N ILE A 167 9.89 -17.90 -1.12
CA ILE A 167 10.64 -17.93 0.15
C ILE A 167 10.30 -19.15 1.00
N ALA A 168 9.02 -19.53 1.02
CA ALA A 168 8.50 -20.59 1.84
C ALA A 168 7.55 -21.47 1.04
N ASP A 169 7.42 -22.72 1.46
CA ASP A 169 6.35 -23.59 1.00
C ASP A 169 5.03 -23.12 1.61
N VAL A 170 4.20 -22.47 0.78
CA VAL A 170 2.87 -21.99 1.20
C VAL A 170 1.85 -23.11 1.40
N GLU A 171 2.17 -24.35 1.04
CA GLU A 171 1.38 -25.53 1.38
C GLU A 171 1.73 -26.10 2.78
N ASP A 172 2.87 -25.69 3.37
CA ASP A 172 3.32 -26.07 4.73
C ASP A 172 3.20 -24.90 5.71
N ASP A 173 2.18 -24.96 6.57
CA ASP A 173 1.93 -23.95 7.61
C ASP A 173 3.14 -23.66 8.52
N TRP A 174 3.97 -24.66 8.81
CA TRP A 174 5.13 -24.48 9.68
C TRP A 174 6.25 -23.76 8.94
N ASP A 175 6.56 -24.18 7.71
CA ASP A 175 7.59 -23.54 6.89
C ASP A 175 7.23 -22.09 6.56
N TYR A 176 5.97 -21.83 6.20
CA TYR A 176 5.44 -20.49 5.99
C TYR A 176 5.66 -19.59 7.21
N ARG A 177 5.29 -20.06 8.41
CA ARG A 177 5.36 -19.25 9.65
C ARG A 177 6.79 -18.97 10.08
N GLU A 178 7.68 -19.95 10.00
CA GLU A 178 9.08 -19.78 10.39
C GLU A 178 9.80 -18.80 9.45
N ASN A 179 9.60 -18.94 8.13
CA ASN A 179 10.16 -18.00 7.16
C ASN A 179 9.56 -16.61 7.30
N LEU A 180 8.24 -16.49 7.56
CA LEU A 180 7.59 -15.20 7.79
C LEU A 180 8.22 -14.48 8.97
N LYS A 181 8.41 -15.17 10.10
CA LYS A 181 9.04 -14.61 11.30
C LYS A 181 10.45 -14.10 11.02
N ILE A 182 11.26 -14.85 10.28
CA ILE A 182 12.62 -14.44 9.88
C ILE A 182 12.56 -13.19 9.01
N LYS A 183 11.67 -13.15 8.01
CA LYS A 183 11.53 -12.01 7.10
C LYS A 183 10.97 -10.77 7.79
N GLN A 184 10.06 -10.91 8.74
CA GLN A 184 9.57 -9.80 9.57
C GLN A 184 10.70 -9.16 10.37
N GLN A 185 11.55 -9.97 11.02
CA GLN A 185 12.72 -9.47 11.74
C GLN A 185 13.69 -8.73 10.81
N ASN A 186 13.91 -9.26 9.60
CA ASN A 186 14.76 -8.62 8.61
C ASN A 186 14.19 -7.26 8.17
N VAL A 187 12.90 -7.17 7.84
CA VAL A 187 12.22 -5.91 7.50
C VAL A 187 12.35 -4.89 8.63
N GLN A 188 12.07 -5.30 9.87
CA GLN A 188 12.19 -4.43 11.04
C GLN A 188 13.61 -3.90 11.22
N GLN A 189 14.63 -4.75 11.11
CA GLN A 189 16.02 -4.33 11.21
C GLN A 189 16.37 -3.33 10.10
N ARG A 190 16.02 -3.64 8.86
CA ARG A 190 16.31 -2.78 7.70
C ARG A 190 15.63 -1.42 7.82
N LEU A 191 14.34 -1.37 8.17
CA LEU A 191 13.66 -0.10 8.41
C LEU A 191 14.32 0.68 9.56
N SER A 192 14.79 0.00 10.61
CA SER A 192 15.50 0.65 11.70
C SER A 192 16.80 1.30 11.23
N GLU A 193 17.56 0.62 10.36
CA GLU A 193 18.77 1.15 9.72
C GLU A 193 18.45 2.31 8.75
N SER A 194 17.41 2.19 7.92
CA SER A 194 17.10 3.17 6.87
C SER A 194 16.42 4.44 7.39
N ILE A 195 15.48 4.30 8.32
CA ILE A 195 14.60 5.39 8.78
C ILE A 195 14.65 5.64 10.29
N GLY A 196 15.51 4.93 11.04
CA GLY A 196 15.72 5.19 12.47
C GLY A 196 14.46 4.94 13.29
N LEU A 197 13.89 3.74 13.21
CA LEU A 197 12.68 3.39 13.97
C LEU A 197 12.91 3.51 15.49
N THR A 198 11.92 4.05 16.20
CA THR A 198 11.85 3.97 17.66
C THR A 198 11.39 2.58 18.11
N ALA A 199 11.56 2.24 19.39
CA ALA A 199 11.08 0.98 19.94
C ALA A 199 9.55 0.82 19.84
N GLU A 200 8.80 1.92 19.97
CA GLU A 200 7.35 1.92 19.81
C GLU A 200 6.96 1.68 18.34
N GLU A 201 7.62 2.37 17.41
CA GLU A 201 7.39 2.19 15.98
C GLU A 201 7.68 0.75 15.55
N GLN A 202 8.80 0.20 16.00
CA GLN A 202 9.18 -1.21 15.80
C GLN A 202 8.10 -2.18 16.27
N ALA A 203 7.54 -1.97 17.47
CA ALA A 203 6.48 -2.81 18.02
C ALA A 203 5.13 -2.66 17.28
N SER A 204 4.90 -1.53 16.62
CA SER A 204 3.67 -1.21 15.89
C SER A 204 3.70 -1.54 14.39
N LEU A 205 4.82 -2.07 13.88
CA LEU A 205 4.96 -2.44 12.48
C LEU A 205 3.99 -3.57 12.14
N ALA A 206 3.15 -3.34 11.12
CA ALA A 206 2.32 -4.37 10.52
C ALA A 206 3.05 -4.92 9.29
N VAL A 207 3.58 -6.13 9.38
CA VAL A 207 4.27 -6.81 8.28
C VAL A 207 3.57 -8.14 8.00
N VAL A 208 3.04 -8.31 6.79
CA VAL A 208 2.36 -9.52 6.33
C VAL A 208 3.05 -10.09 5.10
N ALA A 209 2.78 -11.34 4.79
CA ALA A 209 3.24 -11.99 3.57
C ALA A 209 2.08 -12.57 2.78
N VAL A 210 2.17 -12.50 1.46
CA VAL A 210 1.15 -13.00 0.54
C VAL A 210 1.80 -13.56 -0.72
N ALA A 211 1.13 -14.54 -1.33
CA ALA A 211 1.41 -15.03 -2.67
C ALA A 211 0.20 -14.73 -3.55
N ALA A 212 0.19 -13.57 -4.22
CA ALA A 212 -0.96 -13.14 -5.03
C ALA A 212 -1.18 -13.99 -6.30
N ASN A 213 -0.19 -14.80 -6.67
CA ASN A 213 -0.27 -15.80 -7.72
C ASN A 213 0.64 -16.98 -7.33
N PRO A 214 0.22 -17.84 -6.38
CA PRO A 214 1.08 -18.91 -5.89
C PRO A 214 1.57 -19.79 -7.05
N PHE A 215 2.86 -20.14 -7.04
CA PHE A 215 3.51 -21.01 -8.02
C PHE A 215 3.39 -20.54 -9.48
N ASP A 216 3.09 -19.26 -9.70
CA ASP A 216 2.85 -18.68 -11.01
C ASP A 216 1.78 -19.40 -11.87
N MET A 217 0.82 -20.08 -11.24
CA MET A 217 -0.21 -20.86 -11.95
C MET A 217 -1.12 -19.99 -12.85
N GLY A 218 -1.21 -18.70 -12.54
CA GLY A 218 -1.93 -17.72 -13.31
C GLY A 218 -3.40 -17.59 -12.93
N THR A 219 -3.95 -16.46 -13.37
CA THR A 219 -5.35 -16.06 -13.27
C THR A 219 -6.35 -17.20 -13.48
N ASP A 220 -6.35 -17.82 -14.66
CA ASP A 220 -7.39 -18.77 -15.06
C ASP A 220 -7.45 -19.99 -14.13
N TYR A 221 -6.30 -20.44 -13.64
CA TYR A 221 -6.23 -21.54 -12.70
C TYR A 221 -6.84 -21.15 -11.35
N TRP A 222 -6.52 -19.96 -10.84
CA TRP A 222 -7.04 -19.51 -9.54
C TRP A 222 -8.53 -19.12 -9.59
N LEU A 223 -9.01 -18.60 -10.73
CA LEU A 223 -10.46 -18.44 -11.00
C LEU A 223 -11.21 -19.76 -10.82
N ALA A 224 -10.62 -20.87 -11.28
CA ALA A 224 -11.21 -22.21 -11.16
C ALA A 224 -11.02 -22.88 -9.78
N ASN A 225 -10.12 -22.35 -8.94
CA ASN A 225 -9.74 -22.95 -7.65
C ASN A 225 -9.73 -21.91 -6.50
N PRO A 226 -10.84 -21.19 -6.24
CA PRO A 226 -10.89 -20.07 -5.29
C PRO A 226 -10.53 -20.45 -3.85
N GLU A 227 -11.01 -21.60 -3.35
CA GLU A 227 -10.72 -22.06 -1.98
C GLU A 227 -9.24 -22.40 -1.78
N LYS A 228 -8.63 -23.04 -2.80
CA LYS A 228 -7.19 -23.34 -2.79
C LYS A 228 -6.39 -22.05 -2.87
N PHE A 229 -6.79 -21.11 -3.72
CA PHE A 229 -6.17 -19.79 -3.82
C PHE A 229 -6.21 -19.05 -2.47
N LYS A 230 -7.37 -19.01 -1.82
CA LYS A 230 -7.55 -18.33 -0.54
C LYS A 230 -6.61 -18.88 0.54
N THR A 231 -6.47 -20.20 0.58
CA THR A 231 -5.57 -20.90 1.51
C THR A 231 -4.11 -20.56 1.25
N LEU A 232 -3.64 -20.67 0.00
CA LEU A 232 -2.22 -20.55 -0.34
C LEU A 232 -1.73 -19.13 -0.56
N SER A 233 -2.61 -18.22 -0.95
CA SER A 233 -2.25 -16.81 -1.18
C SER A 233 -2.04 -16.05 0.12
N HIS A 234 -2.63 -16.52 1.21
CA HIS A 234 -2.72 -15.83 2.49
C HIS A 234 -3.30 -14.40 2.37
N ILE A 235 -4.09 -14.12 1.34
CA ILE A 235 -4.63 -12.77 1.07
C ILE A 235 -5.53 -12.27 2.22
N ASP A 236 -6.23 -13.18 2.91
CA ASP A 236 -7.01 -12.88 4.11
C ASP A 236 -6.18 -12.20 5.20
N THR A 237 -4.91 -12.60 5.37
CA THR A 237 -4.04 -12.04 6.41
C THR A 237 -3.74 -10.57 6.13
N LEU A 238 -3.63 -10.20 4.85
CA LEU A 238 -3.42 -8.83 4.42
C LEU A 238 -4.70 -8.00 4.60
N GLN A 239 -5.87 -8.55 4.27
CA GLN A 239 -7.17 -7.91 4.53
C GLN A 239 -7.37 -7.67 6.03
N GLN A 240 -7.09 -8.67 6.87
CA GLN A 240 -7.19 -8.58 8.32
C GLN A 240 -6.24 -7.53 8.90
N ALA A 241 -4.95 -7.57 8.54
CA ALA A 241 -3.97 -6.59 9.03
C ALA A 241 -4.34 -5.16 8.63
N THR A 242 -4.94 -4.98 7.46
CA THR A 242 -5.45 -3.68 7.01
C THR A 242 -6.63 -3.23 7.83
N PHE A 243 -7.61 -4.11 8.10
CA PHE A 243 -8.74 -3.79 8.96
C PHE A 243 -8.28 -3.42 10.38
N GLU A 244 -7.37 -4.19 10.97
CA GLU A 244 -6.78 -3.89 12.28
C GLU A 244 -6.06 -2.54 12.29
N LYS A 245 -5.28 -2.25 11.24
CA LYS A 245 -4.57 -0.97 11.09
C LYS A 245 -5.54 0.21 10.92
N VAL A 246 -6.70 0.01 10.29
CA VAL A 246 -7.78 1.01 10.26
C VAL A 246 -8.40 1.21 11.62
N GLN A 247 -8.66 0.14 12.38
CA GLN A 247 -9.21 0.25 13.74
C GLN A 247 -8.28 1.00 14.68
N VAL A 248 -6.97 0.74 14.61
CA VAL A 248 -5.96 1.46 15.41
C VAL A 248 -5.89 2.94 15.01
N ASN A 249 -5.91 3.25 13.71
CA ASN A 249 -5.82 4.63 13.23
C ASN A 249 -7.13 5.43 13.36
N GLY A 250 -8.29 4.77 13.26
CA GLY A 250 -9.62 5.34 13.42
C GLY A 250 -10.11 5.38 14.86
N GLY A 251 -9.56 4.50 15.72
CA GLY A 251 -9.90 4.34 17.14
C GLY A 251 -9.37 5.43 18.07
N LEU A 252 -8.63 6.43 17.55
CA LEU A 252 -8.37 7.69 18.25
C LEU A 252 -9.62 8.61 18.30
N MET A 253 -10.78 8.13 17.84
CA MET A 253 -12.09 8.76 18.03
C MET A 253 -12.97 8.01 19.05
N SER A 254 -12.43 7.69 20.23
CA SER A 254 -13.23 7.37 21.43
C SER A 254 -13.23 8.52 22.41
#